data_AF-A0A847R7F3-F1
#
_entry.id   AF-A0A847R7F3-F1
#
_cell.length_a   1.000
_cell.length_b   1.000
_cell.length_c   1.000
_cell.angle_alpha   90.00
_cell.angle_beta   90.00
_cell.angle_gamma   90.00
#
_symmetry.space_group_name_H-M   'P 1'
#
loop_
_entity.id
_entity.type
_entity.pdbx_description
1 polymer ?
#
loop_
_entity_poly.entity_id
_entity_poly.type
_entity_poly.pdbx_seq_one_letter_code
_entity_poly.pdbx_strand_id
1 'polypeptide(L)'
;MSRGNLRHFIELCHQAIVKAEDSLDDFSPADPIPIDIQAKATKYTSKLELDKIADLGAHGNLLKRIALRFGILFLNSQARKSQSEPEVNHFSIPISGLASLDKESRKLLNECLVWSVLFEEASTKVKSDTNIESYDYILHPVLSSHFGISPTKRRKLSLSSTDFSTIIKGSDEDFKKLLNNFQKKWKVNEDPYNSEEKNGIQLSFYD
;
A
#
# COMPACT_ATOMS: atom_id res chain seq x y z
N MET A 1 -12.29 1.56 -4.89
CA MET A 1 -11.31 0.50 -4.58
C MET A 1 -11.02 -0.40 -5.77
N SER A 2 -12.00 -0.71 -6.64
CA SER A 2 -11.74 -1.53 -7.84
C SER A 2 -11.02 -0.81 -8.99
N ARG A 3 -11.02 0.53 -9.02
CA ARG A 3 -10.38 1.36 -10.07
C ARG A 3 -10.75 0.92 -11.50
N GLY A 4 -12.01 0.52 -11.73
CA GLY A 4 -12.49 0.04 -13.03
C GLY A 4 -12.15 -1.43 -13.34
N ASN A 5 -11.42 -2.13 -12.46
CA ASN A 5 -11.18 -3.56 -12.59
C ASN A 5 -12.42 -4.35 -12.13
N LEU A 6 -13.13 -4.94 -13.08
CA LEU A 6 -14.35 -5.72 -12.82
C LEU A 6 -14.10 -6.93 -11.92
N ARG A 7 -12.93 -7.59 -12.02
CA ARG A 7 -12.60 -8.74 -11.18
C ARG A 7 -12.54 -8.35 -9.71
N HIS A 8 -11.83 -7.27 -9.38
CA HIS A 8 -11.78 -6.77 -8.01
C HIS A 8 -13.15 -6.33 -7.51
N PHE A 9 -14.00 -5.76 -8.38
CA PHE A 9 -15.36 -5.38 -8.01
C PHE A 9 -16.21 -6.60 -7.64
N ILE A 10 -16.23 -7.63 -8.50
CA ILE A 10 -17.00 -8.86 -8.24
C ILE A 10 -16.49 -9.56 -6.98
N GLU A 11 -15.17 -9.63 -6.79
CA GLU A 11 -14.59 -10.24 -5.59
C GLU A 11 -15.00 -9.48 -4.31
N LEU A 12 -14.99 -8.14 -4.33
CA LEU A 12 -15.45 -7.33 -3.19
C LEU A 12 -16.92 -7.60 -2.87
N CYS A 13 -17.79 -7.66 -3.89
CA CYS A 13 -19.21 -7.98 -3.70
C CYS A 13 -19.40 -9.39 -3.15
N HIS A 14 -18.72 -10.38 -3.74
CA HIS A 14 -18.77 -11.77 -3.30
C HIS A 14 -18.37 -11.91 -1.83
N GLN A 15 -17.22 -11.36 -1.44
CA GLN A 15 -16.74 -11.44 -0.06
C GLN A 15 -17.64 -10.69 0.93
N ALA A 16 -18.32 -9.62 0.50
CA ALA A 16 -19.29 -8.92 1.34
C ALA A 16 -20.53 -9.77 1.61
N ILE A 17 -21.05 -10.45 0.59
CA ILE A 17 -22.22 -11.34 0.70
C ILE A 17 -21.89 -12.54 1.57
N VAL A 18 -20.78 -13.24 1.30
CA VAL A 18 -20.36 -14.42 2.09
C VAL A 18 -20.22 -14.06 3.56
N LYS A 19 -19.58 -12.93 3.89
CA LYS A 19 -19.45 -12.51 5.30
C LYS A 19 -20.77 -12.10 5.94
N ALA A 20 -21.72 -11.59 5.16
CA ALA A 20 -23.05 -11.26 5.65
C ALA A 20 -23.82 -12.54 5.99
N GLU A 21 -23.82 -13.53 5.10
CA GLU A 21 -24.39 -14.87 5.32
C GLU A 21 -23.80 -15.54 6.57
N ASP A 22 -22.48 -15.41 6.79
CA ASP A 22 -21.81 -16.01 7.95
C ASP A 22 -22.11 -15.28 9.28
N SER A 23 -22.43 -13.98 9.24
CA SER A 23 -22.47 -13.13 10.44
C SER A 23 -23.89 -12.71 10.86
N LEU A 24 -24.88 -12.83 9.98
CA LEU A 24 -26.25 -12.37 10.21
C LEU A 24 -27.21 -13.55 10.09
N ASP A 25 -28.03 -13.73 11.13
CA ASP A 25 -29.16 -14.67 11.07
C ASP A 25 -30.21 -14.14 10.08
N ASP A 26 -30.78 -15.03 9.26
CA ASP A 26 -31.82 -14.74 8.27
C ASP A 26 -31.46 -13.69 7.19
N PHE A 27 -30.18 -13.58 6.82
CA PHE A 27 -29.75 -12.67 5.74
C PHE A 27 -30.40 -13.01 4.38
N SER A 28 -31.06 -12.02 3.78
CA SER A 28 -31.48 -12.08 2.38
C SER A 28 -30.53 -11.27 1.49
N PRO A 29 -30.21 -11.70 0.26
CA PRO A 29 -29.41 -10.92 -0.69
C PRO A 29 -29.99 -9.55 -1.05
N ALA A 30 -31.28 -9.30 -0.76
CA ALA A 30 -31.94 -8.01 -0.94
C ALA A 30 -31.66 -7.03 0.22
N ASP A 31 -31.16 -7.51 1.35
CA ASP A 31 -30.91 -6.69 2.53
C ASP A 31 -29.62 -5.88 2.40
N PRO A 32 -29.58 -4.66 2.95
CA PRO A 32 -28.36 -3.87 2.96
C PRO A 32 -27.32 -4.49 3.90
N ILE A 33 -26.11 -4.72 3.38
CA ILE A 33 -25.00 -5.27 4.18
C ILE A 33 -24.49 -4.18 5.15
N PRO A 34 -24.36 -4.47 6.46
CA PRO A 34 -23.78 -3.55 7.44
C PRO A 34 -22.37 -3.06 7.10
N ILE A 35 -22.06 -1.81 7.45
CA ILE A 35 -20.77 -1.17 7.08
C ILE A 35 -19.54 -1.88 7.68
N ASP A 36 -19.68 -2.45 8.88
CA ASP A 36 -18.59 -3.18 9.53
C ASP A 36 -18.29 -4.50 8.79
N ILE A 37 -19.33 -5.19 8.31
CA ILE A 37 -19.21 -6.40 7.48
C ILE A 37 -18.58 -6.04 6.13
N GLN A 38 -19.02 -4.94 5.49
CA GLN A 38 -18.39 -4.45 4.25
C GLN A 38 -16.90 -4.13 4.45
N ALA A 39 -16.54 -3.50 5.57
CA ALA A 39 -15.15 -3.18 5.89
C ALA A 39 -14.31 -4.45 6.14
N LYS A 40 -14.84 -5.42 6.89
CA LYS A 40 -14.20 -6.73 7.11
C LYS A 40 -14.01 -7.49 5.79
N ALA A 41 -15.02 -7.49 4.91
CA ALA A 41 -14.96 -8.10 3.59
C ALA A 41 -13.90 -7.44 2.71
N THR A 42 -13.90 -6.11 2.67
CA THR A 42 -12.89 -5.33 1.94
C THR A 42 -11.48 -5.66 2.39
N LYS A 43 -11.23 -5.70 3.70
CA LYS A 43 -9.92 -6.02 4.26
C LYS A 43 -9.50 -7.46 3.92
N TYR A 44 -10.45 -8.39 3.94
CA TYR A 44 -10.23 -9.78 3.56
C TYR A 44 -9.90 -9.94 2.08
N THR A 45 -10.70 -9.35 1.18
CA THR A 45 -10.41 -9.32 -0.26
C THR A 45 -9.03 -8.73 -0.53
N SER A 46 -8.70 -7.63 0.14
CA SER A 46 -7.39 -6.98 0.03
C SER A 46 -6.23 -7.92 0.40
N LYS A 47 -6.38 -8.69 1.49
CA LYS A 47 -5.42 -9.72 1.89
C LYS A 47 -5.27 -10.79 0.79
N LEU A 48 -6.38 -11.32 0.27
CA LEU A 48 -6.35 -12.32 -0.79
C LEU A 48 -5.64 -11.81 -2.04
N GLU A 49 -5.92 -10.57 -2.46
CA GLU A 49 -5.24 -9.97 -3.60
C GLU A 49 -3.75 -9.76 -3.36
N LEU A 50 -3.35 -9.39 -2.13
CA LEU A 50 -1.94 -9.29 -1.76
C LEU A 50 -1.23 -10.64 -1.78
N ASP A 51 -1.90 -11.71 -1.32
CA ASP A 51 -1.35 -13.06 -1.33
C ASP A 51 -1.14 -13.59 -2.75
N LYS A 52 -2.09 -13.32 -3.67
CA LYS A 52 -1.98 -13.67 -5.09
C LYS A 52 -0.78 -13.03 -5.80
N ILE A 53 -0.23 -11.92 -5.29
CA ILE A 53 0.95 -11.27 -5.90
C ILE A 53 2.14 -12.23 -5.94
N ALA A 54 2.27 -13.12 -4.96
CA ALA A 54 3.35 -14.11 -4.91
C ALA A 54 3.39 -15.01 -6.17
N ASP A 55 2.22 -15.27 -6.75
CA ASP A 55 2.05 -16.13 -7.94
C ASP A 55 2.23 -15.36 -9.27
N LEU A 56 2.53 -14.06 -9.22
CA LEU A 56 2.66 -13.21 -10.41
C LEU A 56 4.08 -13.19 -10.96
N GLY A 57 4.24 -13.68 -12.18
CA GLY A 57 5.48 -13.54 -12.96
C GLY A 57 6.71 -14.19 -12.29
N ALA A 58 7.90 -13.75 -12.68
CA ALA A 58 9.16 -14.32 -12.18
C ALA A 58 9.58 -13.79 -10.80
N HIS A 59 9.05 -12.63 -10.37
CA HIS A 59 9.44 -11.97 -9.12
C HIS A 59 8.25 -11.74 -8.17
N GLY A 60 7.19 -12.55 -8.25
CA GLY A 60 5.97 -12.36 -7.47
C GLY A 60 6.19 -12.18 -5.97
N ASN A 61 7.02 -13.02 -5.34
CA ASN A 61 7.38 -12.88 -3.92
C ASN A 61 8.04 -11.53 -3.61
N LEU A 62 8.90 -11.03 -4.50
CA LEU A 62 9.53 -9.74 -4.33
C LEU A 62 8.52 -8.59 -4.51
N LEU A 63 7.60 -8.71 -5.45
CA LEU A 63 6.51 -7.75 -5.66
C LEU A 63 5.58 -7.70 -4.44
N LYS A 64 5.24 -8.85 -3.85
CA LYS A 64 4.46 -8.94 -2.60
C LYS A 64 5.20 -8.24 -1.46
N ARG A 65 6.51 -8.49 -1.32
CA ARG A 65 7.35 -7.81 -0.32
C ARG A 65 7.37 -6.30 -0.53
N ILE A 66 7.45 -5.83 -1.77
CA ILE A 66 7.41 -4.40 -2.10
C ILE A 66 6.07 -3.79 -1.69
N ALA A 67 4.95 -4.44 -2.02
CA ALA A 67 3.61 -4.00 -1.64
C ALA A 67 3.47 -3.86 -0.12
N LEU A 68 3.92 -4.88 0.62
CA LEU A 68 3.94 -4.89 2.09
C LEU A 68 4.76 -3.74 2.66
N ARG A 69 5.99 -3.54 2.15
CA ARG A 69 6.87 -2.48 2.64
C ARG A 69 6.32 -1.08 2.40
N PHE A 70 5.72 -0.81 1.25
CA PHE A 70 5.04 0.48 1.02
C PHE A 70 3.81 0.65 1.91
N GLY A 71 2.98 -0.39 2.06
CA GLY A 71 1.83 -0.37 2.95
C GLY A 71 2.21 -0.06 4.39
N ILE A 72 3.24 -0.73 4.93
CA ILE A 72 3.78 -0.49 6.28
C ILE A 72 4.32 0.93 6.42
N LEU A 73 5.05 1.43 5.41
CA LEU A 73 5.59 2.79 5.43
C LEU A 73 4.46 3.84 5.50
N PHE A 74 3.40 3.67 4.72
CA PHE A 74 2.25 4.56 4.75
C PHE A 74 1.44 4.42 6.04
N LEU A 75 1.20 3.20 6.52
CA LEU A 75 0.56 2.97 7.82
C LEU A 75 1.31 3.68 8.96
N ASN A 76 2.64 3.58 8.97
CA ASN A 76 3.49 4.29 9.94
C ASN A 76 3.34 5.81 9.87
N SER A 77 3.08 6.35 8.68
CA SER A 77 2.87 7.78 8.52
C SER A 77 1.57 8.26 9.19
N GLN A 78 0.62 7.35 9.40
CA GLN A 78 -0.68 7.61 10.01
C GLN A 78 -0.67 7.48 11.53
N ALA A 79 0.31 6.78 12.11
CA ALA A 79 0.48 6.66 13.56
C ALA A 79 0.98 7.95 14.24
N ARG A 80 1.03 9.07 13.51
CA ARG A 80 1.43 10.38 14.07
C ARG A 80 0.37 10.89 15.03
N LYS A 81 0.82 11.41 16.16
CA LYS A 81 -0.07 12.00 17.18
C LYS A 81 -0.77 13.28 16.70
N SER A 82 -0.24 13.96 15.68
CA SER A 82 -0.86 15.16 15.11
C SER A 82 -2.09 14.80 14.27
N GLN A 83 -3.27 14.85 14.89
CA GLN A 83 -4.58 14.55 14.29
C GLN A 83 -5.00 15.47 13.14
N SER A 84 -4.20 16.49 12.80
CA SER A 84 -4.51 17.47 11.74
C SER A 84 -3.76 17.23 10.42
N GLU A 85 -2.82 16.27 10.36
CA GLU A 85 -2.08 16.03 9.13
C GLU A 85 -2.86 15.13 8.15
N PRO A 86 -2.95 15.51 6.86
CA PRO A 86 -3.55 14.65 5.85
C PRO A 86 -2.75 13.36 5.66
N GLU A 87 -3.47 12.26 5.42
CA GLU A 87 -2.91 10.93 5.16
C GLU A 87 -1.84 10.93 4.05
N VAL A 88 -0.75 10.21 4.26
CA VAL A 88 0.24 9.95 3.21
C VAL A 88 -0.06 8.60 2.57
N ASN A 89 -0.38 8.62 1.28
CA ASN A 89 -0.81 7.42 0.55
C ASN A 89 -0.19 7.24 -0.84
N HIS A 90 0.80 8.07 -1.16
CA HIS A 90 1.56 7.97 -2.39
C HIS A 90 2.95 8.58 -2.22
N PHE A 91 3.84 8.26 -3.16
CA PHE A 91 5.19 8.80 -3.16
C PHE A 91 5.59 9.31 -4.54
N SER A 92 6.61 10.18 -4.56
CA SER A 92 7.28 10.63 -5.76
C SER A 92 8.79 10.44 -5.61
N ILE A 93 9.47 10.28 -6.74
CA ILE A 93 10.92 10.25 -6.81
C ILE A 93 11.35 11.43 -7.69
N PRO A 94 12.25 12.32 -7.24
CA PRO A 94 12.78 13.38 -8.10
C PRO A 94 13.37 12.81 -9.39
N ILE A 95 13.26 13.52 -10.53
CA ILE A 95 13.77 13.01 -11.82
C ILE A 95 15.26 12.64 -11.75
N SER A 96 16.08 13.42 -11.05
CA SER A 96 17.50 13.10 -10.81
C SER A 96 17.67 11.79 -10.01
N GLY A 97 16.78 11.55 -9.05
CA GLY A 97 16.67 10.29 -8.32
C GLY A 97 16.28 9.12 -9.22
N LEU A 98 15.28 9.30 -10.08
CA LEU A 98 14.83 8.28 -11.02
C LEU A 98 15.94 7.92 -12.03
N ALA A 99 16.67 8.94 -12.52
CA ALA A 99 17.81 8.78 -13.41
C ALA A 99 19.03 8.12 -12.75
N SER A 100 19.14 8.16 -11.43
CA SER A 100 20.21 7.51 -10.67
C SER A 100 19.86 6.10 -10.18
N LEU A 101 18.63 5.63 -10.38
CA LEU A 101 18.26 4.24 -10.08
C LEU A 101 19.06 3.27 -10.95
N ASP A 102 19.62 2.25 -10.30
CA ASP A 102 20.26 1.13 -10.99
C ASP A 102 19.25 0.31 -11.81
N LYS A 103 19.78 -0.50 -12.74
CA LYS A 103 19.00 -1.26 -13.70
C LYS A 103 17.97 -2.19 -13.04
N GLU A 104 18.36 -2.88 -11.97
CA GLU A 104 17.46 -3.80 -11.25
C GLU A 104 16.35 -3.04 -10.54
N SER A 105 16.66 -1.89 -9.91
CA SER A 105 15.66 -1.04 -9.27
C SER A 105 14.57 -0.57 -10.24
N ARG A 106 14.99 -0.15 -11.44
CA ARG A 106 14.06 0.28 -12.49
C ARG A 106 13.23 -0.87 -13.03
N LYS A 107 13.84 -2.05 -13.19
CA LYS A 107 13.14 -3.25 -13.63
C LYS A 107 12.02 -3.62 -12.65
N LEU A 108 12.32 -3.65 -11.35
CA LEU A 108 11.32 -3.93 -10.31
C LEU A 108 10.22 -2.88 -10.24
N LEU A 109 10.57 -1.58 -10.37
CA LEU A 109 9.57 -0.53 -10.48
C LEU A 109 8.62 -0.78 -11.65
N ASN A 110 9.15 -1.11 -12.82
CA ASN A 110 8.35 -1.42 -14.00
C ASN A 110 7.47 -2.67 -13.78
N GLU A 111 8.00 -3.70 -13.14
CA GLU A 111 7.20 -4.89 -12.80
C GLU A 111 6.06 -4.58 -11.83
N CYS A 112 6.29 -3.72 -10.83
CA CYS A 112 5.22 -3.22 -9.95
C CYS A 112 4.11 -2.51 -10.74
N LEU A 113 4.44 -1.78 -11.79
CA LEU A 113 3.45 -1.11 -12.67
C LEU A 113 2.71 -2.13 -13.54
N VAL A 114 3.43 -3.05 -14.18
CA VAL A 114 2.87 -4.09 -15.06
C VAL A 114 1.87 -4.97 -14.30
N TRP A 115 2.22 -5.39 -13.09
CA TRP A 115 1.39 -6.25 -12.25
C TRP A 115 0.40 -5.48 -11.38
N SER A 116 0.22 -4.17 -11.61
CA SER A 116 -0.73 -3.31 -10.88
C SER A 116 -0.54 -3.33 -9.37
N VAL A 117 0.69 -3.54 -8.88
CA VAL A 117 1.04 -3.33 -7.47
C VAL A 117 1.07 -1.83 -7.18
N LEU A 118 1.74 -1.09 -8.06
CA LEU A 118 1.75 0.36 -8.09
C LEU A 118 1.08 0.85 -9.37
N PHE A 119 0.57 2.07 -9.35
CA PHE A 119 0.21 2.80 -10.55
C PHE A 119 0.84 4.18 -10.54
N GLU A 120 1.14 4.69 -11.73
CA GLU A 120 1.68 6.02 -11.93
C GLU A 120 0.56 7.00 -12.32
N GLU A 121 0.62 8.21 -11.77
CA GLU A 121 -0.21 9.33 -12.18
C GLU A 121 0.66 10.56 -12.37
N ALA A 122 0.37 11.36 -13.40
CA ALA A 122 1.08 12.61 -13.64
C ALA A 122 0.92 13.56 -12.43
N SER A 123 2.04 14.13 -11.97
CA SER A 123 2.03 15.08 -10.86
C SER A 123 1.32 16.37 -11.26
N THR A 124 0.30 16.78 -10.50
CA THR A 124 -0.53 17.95 -10.79
C THR A 124 0.13 19.28 -10.40
N LYS A 125 1.30 19.26 -9.75
CA LYS A 125 2.04 20.45 -9.34
C LYS A 125 3.45 20.46 -9.94
N VAL A 126 3.55 20.77 -11.23
CA VAL A 126 4.80 21.16 -11.86
C VAL A 126 5.05 22.62 -11.51
N LYS A 127 5.82 22.88 -10.44
CA LYS A 127 6.31 24.23 -10.13
C LYS A 127 7.84 24.21 -10.21
N SER A 128 8.37 24.93 -11.20
CA SER A 128 9.78 25.27 -11.46
C SER A 128 10.68 24.24 -12.17
N ASP A 129 11.54 24.78 -13.06
CA ASP A 129 12.46 24.11 -14.00
C ASP A 129 13.52 23.17 -13.39
N THR A 130 13.64 23.11 -12.07
CA THR A 130 14.79 22.44 -11.40
C THR A 130 14.44 21.17 -10.64
N ASN A 131 13.16 20.93 -10.32
CA ASN A 131 12.70 19.70 -9.67
C ASN A 131 11.33 19.31 -10.23
N ILE A 132 11.32 18.95 -11.50
CA ILE A 132 10.16 18.34 -12.13
C ILE A 132 10.05 16.94 -11.50
N GLU A 133 9.08 16.72 -10.62
CA GLU A 133 8.65 15.36 -10.28
C GLU A 133 7.65 14.96 -11.37
N SER A 134 7.98 13.96 -12.18
CA SER A 134 7.15 13.59 -13.33
C SER A 134 5.91 12.79 -12.93
N TYR A 135 6.08 11.84 -12.01
CA TYR A 135 5.03 10.90 -11.64
C TYR A 135 4.92 10.72 -10.13
N ASP A 136 3.68 10.59 -9.69
CA ASP A 136 3.33 10.08 -8.38
C ASP A 136 3.02 8.59 -8.50
N TYR A 137 3.64 7.78 -7.65
CA TYR A 137 3.45 6.34 -7.55
C TYR A 137 2.55 6.03 -6.36
N ILE A 138 1.52 5.23 -6.62
CA ILE A 138 0.43 5.01 -5.68
C ILE A 138 0.20 3.51 -5.55
N LEU A 139 0.08 3.02 -4.31
CA LEU A 139 -0.27 1.63 -4.05
C LEU A 139 -1.69 1.35 -4.54
N HIS A 140 -1.89 0.23 -5.23
CA HIS A 140 -3.19 -0.08 -5.82
C HIS A 140 -4.30 -0.04 -4.76
N PRO A 141 -5.47 0.60 -5.02
CA PRO A 141 -6.48 0.84 -3.99
C PRO A 141 -6.98 -0.43 -3.32
N VAL A 142 -7.04 -1.55 -4.06
CA VAL A 142 -7.42 -2.86 -3.50
C VAL A 142 -6.40 -3.39 -2.48
N LEU A 143 -5.12 -3.04 -2.61
CA LEU A 143 -4.04 -3.46 -1.70
C LEU A 143 -3.93 -2.49 -0.51
N SER A 144 -4.12 -1.20 -0.74
CA SER A 144 -4.09 -0.16 0.31
C SER A 144 -5.10 -0.42 1.43
N SER A 145 -6.25 -1.02 1.11
CA SER A 145 -7.28 -1.39 2.08
C SER A 145 -6.80 -2.38 3.15
N HIS A 146 -5.80 -3.22 2.87
CA HIS A 146 -5.23 -4.16 3.83
C HIS A 146 -4.65 -3.41 5.03
N PHE A 147 -3.99 -2.29 4.75
CA PHE A 147 -3.32 -1.41 5.70
C PHE A 147 -4.23 -0.31 6.25
N GLY A 148 -5.53 -0.34 5.94
CA GLY A 148 -6.48 0.71 6.38
C GLY A 148 -6.22 2.09 5.76
N ILE A 149 -5.51 2.16 4.63
CA ILE A 149 -5.17 3.41 3.95
C ILE A 149 -6.29 3.80 2.99
N SER A 150 -6.66 5.09 2.97
CA SER A 150 -7.66 5.60 2.04
C SER A 150 -7.18 5.52 0.60
N PRO A 151 -8.04 5.09 -0.35
CA PRO A 151 -7.69 5.07 -1.77
C PRO A 151 -7.64 6.47 -2.40
N THR A 152 -8.08 7.51 -1.70
CA THR A 152 -8.13 8.88 -2.23
C THR A 152 -6.79 9.56 -2.06
N LYS A 153 -6.15 9.99 -3.14
CA LYS A 153 -4.89 10.73 -3.12
C LYS A 153 -4.95 11.95 -2.18
N ARG A 154 -4.13 11.96 -1.13
CA ARG A 154 -4.04 13.05 -0.13
C ARG A 154 -2.66 13.69 -0.17
N ARG A 155 -1.75 13.29 0.72
CA ARG A 155 -0.39 13.85 0.83
C ARG A 155 0.63 12.91 0.19
N LYS A 156 1.62 13.50 -0.49
CA LYS A 156 2.75 12.76 -1.09
C LYS A 156 3.95 12.67 -0.16
N LEU A 157 4.68 11.58 -0.27
CA LEU A 157 6.01 11.39 0.29
C LEU A 157 7.07 11.54 -0.82
N SER A 158 8.01 12.47 -0.68
CA SER A 158 9.16 12.51 -1.58
C SER A 158 10.23 11.53 -1.07
N LEU A 159 10.55 10.51 -1.87
CA LEU A 159 11.56 9.50 -1.56
C LEU A 159 12.86 9.80 -2.33
N SER A 160 13.99 9.64 -1.66
CA SER A 160 15.28 9.63 -2.35
C SER A 160 15.47 8.33 -3.14
N SER A 161 16.38 8.32 -4.12
CA SER A 161 16.72 7.10 -4.86
C SER A 161 17.27 5.99 -3.96
N THR A 162 17.98 6.37 -2.88
CA THR A 162 18.49 5.44 -1.87
C THR A 162 17.38 4.86 -1.00
N ASP A 163 16.41 5.69 -0.58
CA ASP A 163 15.26 5.20 0.20
C ASP A 163 14.43 4.22 -0.64
N PHE A 164 14.14 4.60 -1.88
CA PHE A 164 13.41 3.75 -2.82
C PHE A 164 14.11 2.42 -3.02
N SER A 165 15.42 2.43 -3.33
CA SER A 165 16.23 1.22 -3.51
C SER A 165 16.22 0.31 -2.28
N THR A 166 16.25 0.91 -1.08
CA THR A 166 16.17 0.18 0.19
C THR A 166 14.81 -0.51 0.36
N ILE A 167 13.72 0.18 0.02
CA ILE A 167 12.37 -0.38 0.08
C ILE A 167 12.26 -1.58 -0.87
N ILE A 168 12.72 -1.46 -2.11
CA ILE A 168 12.48 -2.50 -3.11
C ILE A 168 13.43 -3.69 -3.01
N LYS A 169 14.70 -3.48 -2.64
CA LYS A 169 15.75 -4.52 -2.68
C LYS A 169 16.49 -4.69 -1.37
N GLY A 170 16.52 -3.67 -0.51
CA GLY A 170 17.27 -3.70 0.75
C GLY A 170 16.89 -4.88 1.63
N SER A 171 17.80 -5.31 2.50
CA SER A 171 17.50 -6.36 3.48
C SER A 171 16.36 -5.92 4.43
N ASP A 172 15.76 -6.86 5.15
CA ASP A 172 14.72 -6.50 6.13
C ASP A 172 15.28 -5.61 7.25
N GLU A 173 16.55 -5.79 7.62
CA GLU A 173 17.25 -4.93 8.57
C GLU A 173 17.45 -3.51 8.04
N ASP A 174 17.79 -3.36 6.75
CA ASP A 174 17.91 -2.04 6.13
C ASP A 174 16.56 -1.34 6.02
N PHE A 175 15.51 -2.09 5.69
CA PHE A 175 14.14 -1.57 5.66
C PHE A 175 13.66 -1.15 7.06
N LYS A 176 13.91 -1.94 8.11
CA LYS A 176 13.61 -1.56 9.50
C LYS A 176 14.35 -0.29 9.91
N LYS A 177 15.64 -0.15 9.56
CA LYS A 177 16.41 1.09 9.82
C LYS A 177 15.80 2.29 9.10
N LEU A 178 15.40 2.13 7.83
CA LEU A 178 14.73 3.17 7.07
C LEU A 178 13.40 3.56 7.72
N LEU A 179 12.59 2.59 8.13
CA LEU A 179 11.32 2.81 8.80
C LEU A 179 11.50 3.58 10.12
N ASN A 180 12.49 3.19 10.93
CA ASN A 180 12.84 3.89 12.17
C ASN A 180 13.23 5.36 11.93
N ASN A 181 13.92 5.66 10.82
CA ASN A 181 14.25 7.04 10.45
C ASN A 181 12.99 7.84 10.11
N PHE A 182 12.04 7.24 9.40
CA PHE A 182 10.74 7.87 9.12
C PHE A 182 9.91 8.05 10.40
N GLN A 183 9.83 7.04 11.27
CA GLN A 183 9.13 7.13 12.55
C GLN A 183 9.67 8.26 13.43
N LYS A 184 11.00 8.40 13.54
CA LYS A 184 11.64 9.53 14.25
C LYS A 184 11.28 10.87 13.64
N LYS A 185 11.34 10.99 12.31
CA LYS A 185 10.94 12.20 11.57
C LYS A 185 9.46 12.55 11.82
N TRP A 186 8.62 11.54 11.99
CA TRP A 186 7.18 11.67 12.17
C TRP A 186 6.75 11.74 13.64
N LYS A 187 7.67 11.59 14.59
CA LYS A 187 7.41 11.58 16.04
C LYS A 187 6.33 10.56 16.43
N VAL A 188 6.41 9.38 15.82
CA VAL A 188 5.54 8.24 16.13
C VAL A 188 6.06 7.60 17.43
N ASN A 189 5.20 7.50 18.45
CA ASN A 189 5.59 7.02 19.79
C ASN A 189 5.43 5.50 19.96
N GLU A 190 4.59 4.86 19.13
CA GLU A 190 4.33 3.43 19.14
C GLU A 190 4.40 2.90 17.71
N ASP A 191 5.11 1.79 17.51
CA ASP A 191 5.15 1.13 16.21
C ASP A 191 3.77 0.50 15.92
N PRO A 192 3.01 1.00 14.93
CA PRO A 192 1.70 0.43 14.59
C PRO A 192 1.80 -1.03 14.15
N TYR A 193 2.97 -1.49 13.72
CA TYR A 193 3.20 -2.88 13.37
C TYR A 193 3.06 -3.82 14.59
N ASN A 194 3.64 -3.45 15.73
CA ASN A 194 3.58 -4.26 16.96
C ASN A 194 2.18 -4.25 17.61
N SER A 195 1.33 -3.28 17.30
CA SER A 195 -0.07 -3.24 17.75
C SER A 195 -1.01 -3.96 16.80
N GLU A 196 -0.70 -4.02 15.49
CA GLU A 196 -1.45 -4.80 14.51
C GLU A 196 -1.19 -6.31 14.59
N GLU A 197 0.03 -6.76 14.94
CA GLU A 197 0.30 -8.17 15.29
C GLU A 197 -0.57 -8.64 16.48
N LYS A 198 -0.86 -7.75 17.45
CA LYS A 198 -1.78 -8.03 18.57
C LYS A 198 -3.26 -8.11 18.16
N ASN A 199 -3.64 -7.51 17.03
CA ASN A 199 -5.00 -7.49 16.48
C ASN A 199 -5.21 -8.54 15.37
N GLY A 200 -4.33 -9.54 15.26
CA GLY A 200 -4.46 -10.66 14.33
C GLY A 200 -4.01 -10.38 12.89
N ILE A 201 -3.25 -9.31 12.66
CA ILE A 201 -2.65 -8.97 11.37
C ILE A 201 -1.20 -9.45 11.40
N GLN A 202 -0.96 -10.66 10.92
CA GLN A 202 0.39 -11.21 10.80
C GLN A 202 1.06 -10.59 9.55
N LEU A 203 1.73 -9.45 9.73
CA LEU A 203 2.56 -8.80 8.69
C LEU A 203 3.99 -9.38 8.70
N SER A 204 4.11 -10.69 8.89
CA SER A 204 5.38 -11.38 9.00
C SER A 204 6.23 -11.17 7.74
N PHE A 205 7.45 -10.68 7.90
CA PHE A 205 8.49 -10.73 6.86
C PHE A 205 8.98 -12.17 6.60
N TYR A 206 8.58 -13.10 7.46
CA TYR A 206 8.97 -14.50 7.47
C TYR A 206 7.74 -15.36 7.20
N ASP A 207 7.47 -15.62 5.93
CA ASP A 207 6.83 -16.84 5.43
C ASP A 207 7.39 -17.12 4.03
#